data_AF-A0A2N6NJ86-F1
#
_entry.id   AF-A0A2N6NJ86-F1
#
_cell.length_a   1.000
_cell.length_b   1.000
_cell.length_c   1.000
_cell.angle_alpha   90.00
_cell.angle_beta   90.00
_cell.angle_gamma   90.00
#
_symmetry.space_group_name_H-M   'P 1'
#
loop_
_entity.id
_entity.type
_entity.pdbx_description
1 polymer ?
#
loop_
_entity_poly.entity_id
_entity_poly.type
_entity_poly.pdbx_seq_one_letter_code
_entity_poly.pdbx_strand_id
1 'polypeptide(L)'
;MVQSPLYIGCSTDLKDCTANYELSNVTRISKLLGLTVTAMEYCRYDPVLAVKPVLRVWDNNHLPVAERMISAFASSLVALDGFNATEAGGKPSNVGASMLSAIKQSVFYYERFHANNVREAKKAFQDRIDYLEKVSKLDPDQRRLIDRAVALEEEFESSIRGHRVRTASERIAEVAELQRRLNANEARVDAFKKKVDLAEGHLRNVRPIIDFLIKKGLLSDAADDLQSASANDSMIIQCTDHTIICRTDSPS
;
A
#
# COMPACT_ATOMS: atom_id res chain seq x y z
N MET A 1 -37.97 -4.33 -11.13
CA MET A 1 -36.52 -4.63 -11.17
C MET A 1 -36.37 -5.93 -11.94
N VAL A 2 -35.79 -5.90 -13.13
CA VAL A 2 -35.64 -7.11 -13.97
C VAL A 2 -34.31 -7.74 -13.56
N GLN A 3 -34.37 -8.94 -12.96
CA GLN A 3 -33.18 -9.70 -12.61
C GLN A 3 -32.88 -10.68 -13.76
N SER A 4 -31.66 -10.65 -14.28
CA SER A 4 -31.22 -11.64 -15.26
C SER A 4 -31.02 -13.01 -14.59
N PRO A 5 -31.07 -14.13 -15.33
CA PRO A 5 -30.63 -15.40 -14.81
C PRO A 5 -29.17 -15.29 -14.32
N LEU A 6 -28.91 -15.71 -13.08
CA LEU A 6 -27.58 -15.62 -12.46
C LEU A 6 -27.15 -17.00 -12.03
N TYR A 7 -26.00 -17.46 -12.50
CA TYR A 7 -25.31 -18.63 -11.95
C TYR A 7 -24.19 -18.17 -11.03
N ILE A 8 -24.10 -18.74 -9.83
CA ILE A 8 -23.05 -18.46 -8.86
C ILE A 8 -22.19 -19.71 -8.70
N GLY A 9 -20.87 -19.57 -8.79
CA GLY A 9 -19.95 -20.66 -8.53
C GLY A 9 -18.64 -20.17 -7.92
N CYS A 10 -17.85 -21.10 -7.40
CA CYS A 10 -16.51 -20.84 -6.92
C CYS A 10 -15.45 -21.15 -7.97
N SER A 11 -14.36 -20.39 -7.98
CA SER A 11 -13.16 -20.73 -8.74
C SER A 11 -11.91 -20.41 -7.93
N THR A 12 -10.92 -21.29 -8.00
CA THR A 12 -9.55 -21.06 -7.54
C THR A 12 -8.70 -20.36 -8.58
N ASP A 13 -9.10 -20.42 -9.86
CA ASP A 13 -8.48 -19.70 -10.97
C ASP A 13 -9.50 -18.79 -11.66
N LEU A 14 -9.41 -17.49 -11.36
CA LEU A 14 -10.32 -16.51 -11.95
C LEU A 14 -10.05 -16.32 -13.45
N LYS A 15 -8.80 -16.42 -13.89
CA LYS A 15 -8.41 -16.13 -15.27
C LYS A 15 -9.00 -17.18 -16.20
N ASP A 16 -8.80 -18.45 -15.85
CA ASP A 16 -9.35 -19.58 -16.60
C ASP A 16 -10.88 -19.60 -16.52
N CYS A 17 -11.44 -19.29 -15.35
CA CYS A 17 -12.89 -19.25 -15.18
C CYS A 17 -13.52 -18.19 -16.08
N THR A 18 -13.02 -16.95 -16.10
CA THR A 18 -13.59 -15.89 -16.95
C THR A 18 -13.49 -16.19 -18.44
N ALA A 19 -12.39 -16.82 -18.88
CA ALA A 19 -12.18 -17.17 -20.28
C ALA A 19 -13.16 -18.25 -20.77
N ASN A 20 -13.60 -19.15 -19.88
CA ASN A 20 -14.53 -20.23 -20.23
C ASN A 20 -15.98 -19.77 -20.44
N TYR A 21 -16.33 -18.52 -20.11
CA TYR A 21 -17.68 -17.99 -20.26
C TYR A 21 -17.84 -17.02 -21.45
N GLU A 22 -16.97 -17.16 -22.44
CA GLU A 22 -17.24 -16.62 -23.78
C GLU A 22 -18.34 -17.44 -24.46
N LEU A 23 -19.29 -16.76 -25.14
CA LEU A 23 -20.39 -17.39 -25.88
C LEU A 23 -19.90 -18.42 -26.92
N SER A 24 -18.65 -18.30 -27.36
CA SER A 24 -17.97 -19.22 -28.27
C SER A 24 -17.77 -20.63 -27.68
N ASN A 25 -17.91 -20.83 -26.36
CA ASN A 25 -17.59 -22.08 -25.70
C ASN A 25 -18.62 -22.54 -24.66
N VAL A 26 -19.87 -22.69 -25.09
CA VAL A 26 -21.02 -23.14 -24.29
C VAL A 26 -20.81 -24.52 -23.62
N THR A 27 -19.85 -25.32 -24.09
CA THR A 27 -19.57 -26.65 -23.52
C THR A 27 -18.96 -26.61 -22.12
N ARG A 28 -18.36 -25.46 -21.74
CA ARG A 28 -17.63 -25.30 -20.47
C ARG A 28 -18.40 -24.52 -19.41
N ILE A 29 -19.59 -24.04 -19.73
CA ILE A 29 -20.46 -23.34 -18.78
C ILE A 29 -21.48 -24.30 -18.16
N SER A 30 -22.15 -23.86 -17.09
CA SER A 30 -23.26 -24.62 -16.48
C SER A 30 -24.27 -25.04 -17.56
N LYS A 31 -24.68 -26.32 -17.58
CA LYS A 31 -25.58 -26.87 -18.60
C LYS A 31 -26.89 -26.09 -18.70
N LEU A 32 -27.44 -25.64 -17.58
CA LEU A 32 -28.66 -24.84 -17.54
C LEU A 32 -28.44 -23.47 -18.19
N LEU A 33 -27.31 -22.83 -17.91
CA LEU A 33 -26.93 -21.56 -18.53
C LEU A 33 -26.69 -21.71 -20.02
N GLY A 34 -25.98 -22.76 -20.43
CA GLY A 34 -25.78 -23.07 -21.85
C GLY A 34 -27.09 -23.32 -22.60
N LEU A 35 -28.00 -24.08 -22.00
CA LEU A 35 -29.34 -24.29 -22.56
C LEU A 35 -30.11 -22.98 -22.70
N THR A 36 -30.10 -22.12 -21.69
CA THR A 36 -30.81 -20.84 -21.74
C THR A 36 -30.25 -19.89 -22.78
N VAL A 37 -28.92 -19.77 -22.87
CA VAL A 37 -28.26 -18.99 -23.93
C VAL A 37 -28.66 -19.52 -25.31
N THR A 38 -28.56 -20.84 -25.53
CA THR A 38 -28.93 -21.47 -26.80
C THR A 38 -30.41 -21.25 -27.14
N ALA A 39 -31.30 -21.33 -26.15
CA ALA A 39 -32.73 -21.05 -26.34
C ALA A 39 -33.00 -19.57 -26.69
N MET A 40 -32.26 -18.64 -26.08
CA MET A 40 -32.33 -17.22 -26.42
C MET A 40 -31.88 -16.97 -27.86
N GLU A 41 -30.76 -17.56 -28.29
CA GLU A 41 -30.28 -17.47 -29.67
C GLU A 41 -31.30 -18.07 -30.67
N TYR A 42 -31.87 -19.23 -30.35
CA TYR A 42 -32.92 -19.86 -31.15
C TYR A 42 -34.14 -18.93 -31.32
N CYS A 43 -34.52 -18.23 -30.25
CA CYS A 43 -35.57 -17.21 -30.25
C CYS A 43 -35.15 -15.87 -30.89
N ARG A 44 -33.98 -15.80 -31.54
CA ARG A 44 -33.43 -14.60 -32.21
C ARG A 44 -33.11 -13.44 -31.26
N TYR A 45 -32.83 -13.73 -29.99
CA TYR A 45 -32.21 -12.76 -29.09
C TYR A 45 -30.67 -12.81 -29.21
N ASP A 46 -30.01 -11.73 -28.81
CA ASP A 46 -28.55 -11.62 -28.72
C ASP A 46 -28.12 -11.71 -27.24
N PRO A 47 -27.96 -12.92 -26.67
CA PRO A 47 -27.65 -13.07 -25.26
C PRO A 47 -26.23 -12.59 -24.96
N VAL A 48 -26.08 -11.73 -23.95
CA VAL A 48 -24.76 -11.31 -23.46
C VAL A 48 -24.44 -12.06 -22.17
N LEU A 49 -23.40 -12.88 -22.20
CA LEU A 49 -22.82 -13.49 -21.00
C LEU A 49 -21.81 -12.53 -20.36
N ALA A 50 -21.97 -12.29 -19.06
CA ALA A 50 -21.03 -11.49 -18.28
C ALA A 50 -20.61 -12.27 -17.03
N VAL A 51 -19.30 -12.42 -16.84
CA VAL A 51 -18.73 -13.00 -15.62
C VAL A 51 -18.02 -11.92 -14.83
N LYS A 52 -18.33 -11.84 -13.54
CA LYS A 52 -17.73 -10.87 -12.63
C LYS A 52 -17.35 -11.54 -11.31
N PRO A 53 -16.12 -11.33 -10.81
CA PRO A 53 -15.77 -11.74 -9.45
C PRO A 53 -16.56 -10.88 -8.45
N VAL A 54 -17.34 -11.53 -7.58
CA VAL A 54 -18.20 -10.83 -6.61
C VAL A 54 -17.56 -10.75 -5.23
N LEU A 55 -16.86 -11.81 -4.81
CA LEU A 55 -16.23 -11.90 -3.49
C LEU A 55 -14.95 -12.73 -3.57
N ARG A 56 -13.84 -12.18 -3.06
CA ARG A 56 -12.58 -12.90 -2.89
C ARG A 56 -12.54 -13.52 -1.50
N VAL A 57 -12.27 -14.82 -1.44
CA VAL A 57 -12.16 -15.58 -0.19
C VAL A 57 -10.69 -15.93 0.04
N TRP A 58 -10.15 -15.56 1.20
CA TRP A 58 -8.74 -15.77 1.55
C TRP A 58 -8.49 -17.09 2.30
N ASP A 59 -9.50 -17.60 3.01
CA ASP A 59 -9.45 -18.88 3.71
C ASP A 59 -10.40 -19.88 3.03
N ASN A 60 -9.85 -21.00 2.55
CA ASN A 60 -10.61 -22.05 1.88
C ASN A 60 -11.75 -22.62 2.75
N ASN A 61 -11.64 -22.57 4.08
CA ASN A 61 -12.70 -23.01 4.98
C ASN A 61 -13.95 -22.12 4.91
N HIS A 62 -13.80 -20.87 4.49
CA HIS A 62 -14.91 -19.93 4.33
C HIS A 62 -15.56 -19.97 2.94
N LEU A 63 -14.95 -20.68 1.97
CA LEU A 63 -15.45 -20.74 0.60
C LEU A 63 -16.88 -21.27 0.51
N PRO A 64 -17.28 -22.35 1.22
CA PRO A 64 -18.65 -22.85 1.18
C PRO A 64 -19.68 -21.86 1.75
N VAL A 65 -19.31 -21.13 2.80
CA VAL A 65 -20.18 -20.14 3.46
C VAL A 65 -20.39 -18.94 2.55
N ALA A 66 -19.30 -18.46 1.94
CA ALA A 66 -19.33 -17.37 0.97
C ALA A 66 -20.20 -17.73 -0.24
N GLU A 67 -20.06 -18.93 -0.80
CA GLU A 67 -20.86 -19.38 -1.95
C GLU A 67 -22.36 -19.39 -1.63
N ARG A 68 -22.75 -19.95 -0.47
CA ARG A 68 -24.16 -19.98 -0.03
C ARG A 68 -24.72 -18.58 0.16
N MET A 69 -23.97 -17.70 0.80
CA MET A 69 -24.40 -16.32 1.06
C MET A 69 -24.65 -15.59 -0.26
N ILE A 70 -23.70 -15.62 -1.20
CA ILE A 70 -23.84 -14.96 -2.49
C ILE A 70 -24.96 -15.60 -3.33
N SER A 71 -25.08 -16.92 -3.32
CA SER A 71 -26.17 -17.63 -4.01
C SER A 71 -27.54 -17.26 -3.45
N ALA A 72 -27.66 -17.09 -2.12
CA ALA A 72 -28.89 -16.64 -1.47
C ALA A 72 -29.25 -15.19 -1.87
N PHE A 73 -28.26 -14.30 -1.92
CA PHE A 73 -28.43 -12.90 -2.34
C PHE A 73 -28.81 -12.77 -3.80
N ALA A 74 -28.20 -13.60 -4.66
CA ALA A 74 -28.56 -13.69 -6.07
C ALA A 74 -29.90 -14.43 -6.30
N SER A 75 -30.54 -14.96 -5.25
CA SER A 75 -31.68 -15.87 -5.38
C SER A 75 -31.42 -17.02 -6.38
N SER A 76 -30.18 -17.50 -6.45
CA SER A 76 -29.76 -18.60 -7.33
C SER A 76 -29.67 -19.94 -6.60
N LEU A 77 -30.35 -20.07 -5.46
CA LEU A 77 -30.38 -21.34 -4.74
C LEU A 77 -31.29 -22.34 -5.45
N VAL A 78 -30.85 -23.60 -5.56
CA VAL A 78 -31.64 -24.69 -6.15
C VAL A 78 -33.02 -24.81 -5.49
N ALA A 79 -33.07 -24.67 -4.16
CA ALA A 79 -34.31 -24.74 -3.39
C ALA A 79 -35.32 -23.61 -3.65
N LEU A 80 -34.92 -22.58 -4.40
CA LEU A 80 -35.74 -21.41 -4.74
C LEU A 80 -35.86 -21.25 -6.27
N ASP A 81 -35.82 -22.36 -7.01
CA ASP A 81 -35.84 -22.38 -8.48
C ASP A 81 -34.73 -21.50 -9.12
N GLY A 82 -33.61 -21.38 -8.40
CA GLY A 82 -32.43 -20.63 -8.84
C GLY A 82 -31.66 -21.34 -9.95
N PHE A 83 -30.70 -20.62 -10.53
CA PHE A 83 -29.99 -21.07 -11.73
C PHE A 83 -28.80 -22.01 -11.45
N ASN A 84 -28.45 -22.20 -10.19
CA ASN A 84 -27.46 -23.21 -9.82
C ASN A 84 -28.07 -24.61 -9.98
N ALA A 85 -27.32 -25.53 -10.57
CA ALA A 85 -27.76 -26.93 -10.72
C ALA A 85 -27.54 -27.76 -9.44
N THR A 86 -26.64 -27.28 -8.57
CA THR A 86 -26.23 -27.96 -7.33
C THR A 86 -26.31 -26.99 -6.16
N GLU A 87 -26.55 -27.52 -4.97
CA GLU A 87 -26.59 -26.71 -3.78
C GLU A 87 -25.24 -26.03 -3.51
N ALA A 88 -25.30 -24.74 -3.18
CA ALA A 88 -24.11 -23.94 -2.89
C ALA A 88 -23.38 -24.46 -1.63
N GLY A 89 -22.05 -24.46 -1.67
CA GLY A 89 -21.19 -24.86 -0.56
C GLY A 89 -20.84 -26.36 -0.52
N GLY A 90 -20.92 -27.05 -1.67
CA GLY A 90 -20.28 -28.35 -1.92
C GLY A 90 -20.81 -29.58 -1.17
N LYS A 91 -21.63 -29.40 -0.12
CA LYS A 91 -22.34 -30.47 0.57
C LYS A 91 -23.84 -30.13 0.57
N PRO A 92 -24.71 -31.06 0.16
CA PRO A 92 -26.15 -30.84 0.27
C PRO A 92 -26.47 -30.54 1.74
N SER A 93 -27.08 -29.40 2.01
CA SER A 93 -27.54 -29.06 3.33
C SER A 93 -29.00 -29.45 3.43
N ASN A 94 -29.39 -30.08 4.53
CA ASN A 94 -30.79 -30.44 4.81
C ASN A 94 -31.64 -29.19 5.15
N VAL A 95 -31.21 -28.00 4.74
CA VAL A 95 -31.86 -26.73 5.05
C VAL A 95 -33.05 -26.60 4.11
N GLY A 96 -34.24 -26.98 4.62
CA GLY A 96 -35.49 -26.83 3.88
C GLY A 96 -35.75 -25.37 3.46
N ALA A 97 -36.52 -25.19 2.38
CA ALA A 97 -36.84 -23.87 1.82
C ALA A 97 -37.39 -22.86 2.85
N SER A 98 -38.09 -23.34 3.89
CA SER A 98 -38.57 -22.52 5.00
C SER A 98 -37.45 -21.91 5.84
N MET A 99 -36.37 -22.66 6.10
CA MET A 99 -35.22 -22.18 6.87
C MET A 99 -34.39 -21.20 6.05
N LEU A 100 -34.29 -21.38 4.73
CA LEU A 100 -33.67 -20.41 3.83
C LEU A 100 -34.46 -19.08 3.77
N SER A 101 -35.79 -19.15 3.73
CA SER A 101 -36.63 -17.95 3.84
C SER A 101 -36.47 -17.26 5.18
N ALA A 102 -36.35 -18.02 6.27
CA ALA A 102 -36.06 -17.49 7.61
C ALA A 102 -34.66 -16.85 7.70
N ILE A 103 -33.65 -17.44 7.06
CA ILE A 103 -32.30 -16.86 6.96
C ILE A 103 -32.33 -15.58 6.13
N LYS A 104 -33.03 -15.56 4.98
CA LYS A 104 -33.22 -14.33 4.19
C LYS A 104 -33.89 -13.24 5.03
N GLN A 105 -34.94 -13.57 5.77
CA GLN A 105 -35.57 -12.61 6.68
C GLN A 105 -34.63 -12.16 7.80
N SER A 106 -33.90 -13.07 8.45
CA SER A 106 -32.88 -12.74 9.46
C SER A 106 -31.84 -11.75 8.92
N VAL A 107 -31.24 -12.10 7.78
CA VAL A 107 -30.15 -11.34 7.15
C VAL A 107 -30.62 -9.99 6.61
N PHE A 108 -31.80 -9.91 5.99
CA PHE A 108 -32.26 -8.68 5.34
C PHE A 108 -33.18 -7.80 6.20
N TYR A 109 -33.96 -8.37 7.12
CA TYR A 109 -34.93 -7.63 7.93
C TYR A 109 -34.47 -7.37 9.37
N TYR A 110 -33.86 -8.35 10.03
CA TYR A 110 -33.53 -8.22 11.45
C TYR A 110 -32.14 -7.62 11.69
N GLU A 111 -31.20 -7.92 10.81
CA GLU A 111 -29.81 -7.47 10.93
C GLU A 111 -29.55 -6.16 10.18
N ARG A 112 -29.66 -5.04 10.91
CA ARG A 112 -29.45 -3.67 10.36
C ARG A 112 -28.09 -3.48 9.67
N PHE A 113 -27.08 -4.25 10.06
CA PHE A 113 -25.74 -4.11 9.48
C PHE A 113 -25.70 -4.53 8.00
N HIS A 114 -26.53 -5.49 7.57
CA HIS A 114 -26.59 -5.86 6.16
C HIS A 114 -27.25 -4.78 5.31
N ALA A 115 -28.34 -4.17 5.79
CA ALA A 115 -28.97 -3.03 5.13
C ALA A 115 -27.99 -1.84 5.04
N ASN A 116 -27.19 -1.62 6.09
CA ASN A 116 -26.11 -0.63 6.08
C ASN A 116 -25.06 -0.98 5.03
N ASN A 117 -24.57 -2.21 4.99
CA ASN A 117 -23.56 -2.66 4.02
C ASN A 117 -24.06 -2.49 2.58
N VAL A 118 -25.33 -2.82 2.29
CA VAL A 118 -25.92 -2.61 0.96
C VAL A 118 -25.99 -1.13 0.61
N ARG A 119 -26.37 -0.28 1.57
CA ARG A 119 -26.42 1.18 1.39
C ARG A 119 -25.03 1.78 1.15
N GLU A 120 -24.05 1.40 1.96
CA GLU A 120 -22.66 1.85 1.81
C GLU A 120 -22.06 1.35 0.49
N ALA A 121 -22.31 0.09 0.11
CA ALA A 121 -21.87 -0.46 -1.17
C ALA A 121 -22.49 0.30 -2.35
N LYS A 122 -23.80 0.58 -2.29
CA LYS A 122 -24.49 1.38 -3.31
C LYS A 122 -23.89 2.78 -3.43
N LYS A 123 -23.62 3.43 -2.30
CA LYS A 123 -22.96 4.74 -2.27
C LYS A 123 -21.57 4.68 -2.91
N ALA A 124 -20.74 3.72 -2.51
CA ALA A 124 -19.40 3.54 -3.08
C ALA A 124 -19.42 3.28 -4.59
N PHE A 125 -20.39 2.51 -5.10
CA PHE A 125 -20.56 2.34 -6.55
C PHE A 125 -20.96 3.62 -7.25
N GLN A 126 -21.88 4.40 -6.67
CA GLN A 126 -22.27 5.69 -7.23
C GLN A 126 -21.10 6.68 -7.24
N ASP A 127 -20.36 6.78 -6.14
CA ASP A 127 -19.17 7.63 -6.04
C ASP A 127 -18.14 7.29 -7.13
N ARG A 128 -17.99 6.00 -7.45
CA ARG A 128 -17.09 5.53 -8.51
C ARG A 128 -17.61 5.89 -9.91
N ILE A 129 -18.91 5.80 -10.16
CA ILE A 129 -19.52 6.23 -11.43
C ILE A 129 -19.32 7.74 -11.61
N ASP A 130 -19.62 8.51 -10.57
CA ASP A 130 -19.48 9.97 -10.58
C ASP A 130 -18.01 10.39 -10.79
N TYR A 131 -17.07 9.67 -10.18
CA TYR A 131 -15.65 9.86 -10.40
C TYR A 131 -15.26 9.60 -11.86
N LEU A 132 -15.68 8.48 -12.45
CA LEU A 132 -15.39 8.15 -13.85
C LEU A 132 -15.98 9.19 -14.81
N GLU A 133 -17.19 9.66 -14.55
CA GLU A 133 -17.82 10.70 -15.36
C GLU A 133 -17.04 12.03 -15.25
N LYS A 134 -16.59 12.42 -14.05
CA LYS A 134 -15.72 13.59 -13.87
C LYS A 134 -14.42 13.44 -14.64
N VAL A 135 -13.74 12.30 -14.51
CA VAL A 135 -12.48 12.02 -15.23
C VAL A 135 -12.69 12.04 -16.74
N SER A 136 -13.82 11.54 -17.26
CA SER A 136 -14.13 11.58 -18.68
C SER A 136 -14.31 13.01 -19.23
N LYS A 137 -14.65 13.98 -18.38
CA LYS A 137 -14.82 15.39 -18.76
C LYS A 137 -13.55 16.22 -18.61
N LEU A 138 -12.48 15.65 -18.05
CA LEU A 138 -11.20 16.34 -17.90
C LEU A 138 -10.45 16.45 -19.22
N ASP A 139 -9.83 17.60 -19.42
CA ASP A 139 -8.91 17.90 -20.51
C ASP A 139 -7.66 16.99 -20.44
N PRO A 140 -6.98 16.68 -21.57
CA PRO A 140 -5.84 15.75 -21.58
C PRO A 140 -4.73 16.10 -20.58
N ASP A 141 -4.48 17.39 -20.33
CA ASP A 141 -3.46 17.81 -19.37
C ASP A 141 -3.88 17.60 -17.91
N GLN A 142 -5.18 17.72 -17.61
CA GLN A 142 -5.73 17.39 -16.29
C GLN A 142 -5.72 15.88 -16.02
N ARG A 143 -5.98 15.07 -17.05
CA ARG A 143 -5.86 13.59 -16.94
C ARG A 143 -4.42 13.17 -16.65
N ARG A 144 -3.45 13.76 -17.35
CA ARG A 144 -2.01 13.50 -17.12
C ARG A 144 -1.58 13.80 -15.68
N LEU A 145 -2.10 14.87 -15.07
CA LEU A 145 -1.81 15.19 -13.68
C LEU A 145 -2.41 14.17 -12.70
N ILE A 146 -3.63 13.69 -12.96
CA ILE A 146 -4.26 12.63 -12.15
C ILE A 146 -3.51 11.32 -12.29
N ASP A 147 -3.18 10.90 -13.51
CA ASP A 147 -2.42 9.67 -13.75
C ASP A 147 -1.06 9.72 -13.05
N ARG A 148 -0.42 10.91 -13.03
CA ARG A 148 0.84 11.12 -12.31
C ARG A 148 0.66 11.04 -10.79
N ALA A 149 -0.44 11.56 -10.26
CA ALA A 149 -0.76 11.48 -8.83
C ALA A 149 -1.03 10.03 -8.39
N VAL A 150 -1.79 9.27 -9.18
CA VAL A 150 -2.05 7.84 -8.94
C VAL A 150 -0.76 7.04 -8.98
N ALA A 151 0.09 7.28 -9.98
CA ALA A 151 1.40 6.62 -10.06
C ALA A 151 2.29 6.91 -8.85
N LEU A 152 2.26 8.15 -8.33
CA LEU A 152 2.99 8.52 -7.11
C LEU A 152 2.43 7.84 -5.86
N GLU A 153 1.10 7.71 -5.75
CA GLU A 153 0.48 6.93 -4.66
C GLU A 153 0.85 5.45 -4.72
N GLU A 154 0.86 4.85 -5.92
CA GLU A 154 1.29 3.46 -6.12
C GLU A 154 2.79 3.25 -5.82
N GLU A 155 3.65 4.20 -6.21
CA GLU A 155 5.07 4.22 -5.85
C GLU A 155 5.26 4.33 -4.34
N PHE A 156 4.49 5.19 -3.67
CA PHE A 156 4.51 5.36 -2.22
C PHE A 156 4.04 4.09 -1.49
N GLU A 157 2.92 3.51 -1.89
CA GLU A 157 2.39 2.27 -1.33
C GLU A 157 3.30 1.06 -1.60
N SER A 158 3.98 1.02 -2.74
CA SER A 158 4.98 0.00 -3.06
C SER A 158 6.25 0.17 -2.23
N SER A 159 6.66 1.41 -1.99
CA SER A 159 7.76 1.74 -1.08
C SER A 159 7.44 1.29 0.35
N ILE A 160 6.21 1.51 0.83
CA ILE A 160 5.76 1.01 2.14
C ILE A 160 5.74 -0.52 2.19
N ARG A 161 5.24 -1.18 1.13
CA ARG A 161 5.21 -2.65 1.07
C ARG A 161 6.60 -3.30 1.00
N GLY A 162 7.60 -2.61 0.45
CA GLY A 162 8.98 -3.07 0.39
C GLY A 162 9.78 -2.85 1.69
N HIS A 163 9.33 -1.96 2.57
CA HIS A 163 9.95 -1.75 3.86
C HIS A 163 9.36 -2.70 4.90
N ARG A 164 10.20 -3.55 5.48
CA ARG A 164 9.86 -4.31 6.69
C ARG A 164 9.31 -3.30 7.71
N VAL A 165 8.01 -3.37 8.01
CA VAL A 165 7.37 -2.53 9.03
C VAL A 165 8.10 -2.81 10.33
N ARG A 166 9.05 -1.93 10.68
CA ARG A 166 9.83 -2.08 11.90
C ARG A 166 8.86 -2.14 13.06
N THR A 167 8.91 -3.20 13.84
CA THR A 167 8.05 -3.33 15.02
C THR A 167 8.32 -2.16 15.96
N ALA A 168 7.35 -1.82 16.82
CA ALA A 168 7.56 -0.78 17.83
C ALA A 168 8.83 -1.05 18.67
N SER A 169 9.14 -2.32 18.94
CA SER A 169 10.36 -2.75 19.62
C SER A 169 11.66 -2.43 18.84
N GLU A 170 11.67 -2.60 17.52
CA GLU A 170 12.83 -2.27 16.67
C GLU A 170 13.07 -0.75 16.63
N ARG A 171 12.01 0.06 16.55
CA ARG A 171 12.12 1.53 16.63
C ARG A 171 12.63 1.98 18.01
N ILE A 172 12.17 1.37 19.09
CA ILE A 172 12.64 1.67 20.44
C ILE A 172 14.14 1.32 20.60
N ALA A 173 14.58 0.19 20.05
CA ALA A 173 15.99 -0.22 20.09
C ALA A 173 16.89 0.75 19.31
N GLU A 174 16.44 1.21 18.14
CA GLU A 174 17.15 2.18 17.32
C GLU A 174 17.25 3.55 18.01
N VAL A 175 16.15 4.03 18.60
CA VAL A 175 16.15 5.28 19.39
C VAL A 175 17.09 5.16 20.59
N ALA A 176 17.13 4.02 21.28
CA ALA A 176 18.04 3.79 22.40
C ALA A 176 19.53 3.76 21.96
N GLU A 177 19.83 3.26 20.76
CA GLU A 177 21.18 3.28 20.21
C GLU A 177 21.60 4.69 19.77
N LEU A 178 20.70 5.42 19.10
CA LEU A 178 20.94 6.82 18.73
C LEU A 178 21.17 7.69 19.97
N GLN A 179 20.42 7.48 21.05
CA GLN A 179 20.63 8.18 22.31
C GLN A 179 22.00 7.86 22.93
N ARG A 180 22.45 6.60 22.88
CA ARG A 180 23.79 6.21 23.33
C ARG A 180 24.89 6.92 22.53
N ARG A 181 24.74 6.99 21.20
CA ARG A 181 25.68 7.69 20.33
C ARG A 181 25.70 9.19 20.59
N LEU A 182 24.54 9.79 20.85
CA LEU A 182 24.43 11.21 21.20
C LEU A 182 25.19 11.51 22.50
N ASN A 183 24.93 10.74 23.57
CA ASN A 183 25.60 10.89 24.85
C ASN A 183 27.13 10.71 24.73
N ALA A 184 27.58 9.74 23.92
CA ALA A 184 29.01 9.53 23.68
C ALA A 184 29.67 10.72 22.95
N ASN A 185 28.95 11.33 22.00
CA ASN A 185 29.44 12.52 21.31
C ASN A 185 29.45 13.75 22.23
N GLU A 186 28.44 13.94 23.07
CA GLU A 186 28.43 15.01 24.08
C GLU A 186 29.64 14.90 25.02
N ALA A 187 29.94 13.71 25.52
CA ALA A 187 31.13 13.49 26.36
C ALA A 187 32.44 13.82 25.64
N ARG A 188 32.52 13.55 24.32
CA ARG A 188 33.70 13.93 23.51
C ARG A 188 33.80 15.44 23.35
N VAL A 189 32.69 16.13 23.10
CA VAL A 189 32.65 17.59 23.01
C VAL A 189 33.10 18.22 24.32
N ASP A 190 32.63 17.73 25.47
CA ASP A 190 33.06 18.23 26.78
C ASP A 190 34.55 18.00 27.03
N ALA A 191 35.08 16.84 26.63
CA ALA A 191 36.51 16.56 26.73
C ALA A 191 37.34 17.50 25.84
N PHE A 192 36.87 17.81 24.63
CA PHE A 192 37.52 18.78 23.76
C PHE A 192 37.44 20.19 24.34
N LYS A 193 36.29 20.60 24.88
CA LYS A 193 36.12 21.91 25.49
C LYS A 193 37.11 22.14 26.63
N LYS A 194 37.28 21.15 27.52
CA LYS A 194 38.31 21.20 28.58
C LYS A 194 39.73 21.37 28.05
N LYS A 195 40.08 20.73 26.91
CA LYS A 195 41.40 20.89 26.28
C LYS A 195 41.58 22.28 25.69
N VAL A 196 40.53 22.84 25.08
CA VAL A 196 40.54 24.21 24.57
C VAL A 196 40.71 25.19 25.72
N ASP A 197 39.93 25.05 26.81
CA ASP A 197 40.05 25.90 28.00
C ASP A 197 41.47 25.87 28.60
N LEU A 198 42.10 24.68 28.64
CA LEU A 198 43.48 24.52 29.09
C LEU A 198 44.47 25.23 28.15
N ALA A 199 44.31 25.06 26.83
CA ALA A 199 45.16 25.71 25.83
C ALA A 199 45.01 27.24 25.89
N GLU A 200 43.80 27.76 26.04
CA GLU A 200 43.55 29.18 26.26
C GLU A 200 44.20 29.69 27.55
N GLY A 201 44.16 28.89 28.64
CA GLY A 201 44.85 29.21 29.88
C GLY A 201 46.38 29.30 29.70
N HIS A 202 46.98 28.36 28.97
CA HIS A 202 48.40 28.42 28.63
C HIS A 202 48.74 29.63 27.76
N LEU A 203 47.91 29.94 26.75
CA LEU A 203 48.09 31.12 25.91
C LEU A 203 48.04 32.41 26.73
N ARG A 204 47.11 32.56 27.68
CA ARG A 204 47.06 33.72 28.58
C ARG A 204 48.34 33.89 29.40
N ASN A 205 48.98 32.79 29.80
CA ASN A 205 50.23 32.84 30.58
C ASN A 205 51.46 33.18 29.73
N VAL A 206 51.47 32.75 28.45
CA VAL A 206 52.61 32.95 27.54
C VAL A 206 52.51 34.29 26.80
N ARG A 207 51.30 34.84 26.61
CA ARG A 207 51.05 36.11 25.91
C ARG A 207 51.89 37.30 26.45
N PRO A 208 52.02 37.53 27.77
CA PRO A 208 52.88 38.60 28.29
C PRO A 208 54.36 38.43 27.94
N ILE A 209 54.84 37.18 27.81
CA ILE A 209 56.22 36.87 27.43
C ILE A 209 56.41 37.16 25.94
N ILE A 210 55.45 36.75 25.11
CA ILE A 210 55.45 37.06 23.67
C ILE A 210 55.43 38.59 23.46
N ASP A 211 54.52 39.30 24.12
CA ASP A 211 54.40 40.76 24.03
C ASP A 211 55.68 41.46 24.51
N PHE A 212 56.34 40.94 25.55
CA PHE A 212 57.64 41.44 26.02
C PHE A 212 58.76 41.25 24.99
N LEU A 213 58.82 40.07 24.36
CA LEU A 213 59.83 39.75 23.34
C LEU A 213 59.62 40.57 22.06
N ILE A 214 58.37 40.80 21.63
CA ILE A 214 58.00 41.70 20.54
C ILE A 214 58.44 43.13 20.87
N LYS A 215 58.11 43.64 22.07
CA LYS A 215 58.52 44.98 22.51
C LYS A 215 60.05 45.18 22.57
N LYS A 216 60.82 44.10 22.72
CA LYS A 216 62.28 44.12 22.71
C LYS A 216 62.90 43.96 21.32
N GLY A 217 62.08 43.81 20.27
CA GLY A 217 62.53 43.61 18.89
C GLY A 217 63.24 42.27 18.66
N LEU A 218 63.05 41.31 19.58
CA LEU A 218 63.65 39.97 19.51
C LEU A 218 62.76 38.97 18.75
N LEU A 219 61.49 39.33 18.53
CA LEU A 219 60.56 38.68 17.61
C LEU A 219 60.10 39.76 16.63
N SER A 220 60.17 39.51 15.32
CA SER A 220 59.57 40.44 14.36
C SER A 220 58.05 40.37 14.50
N ASP A 221 57.37 41.50 14.35
CA ASP A 221 55.90 41.58 14.30
C ASP A 221 55.38 40.74 13.12
N ALA A 222 55.12 39.46 13.38
CA ALA A 222 54.27 38.62 12.53
C ALA A 222 52.79 38.75 12.97
N ALA A 223 52.45 39.85 13.68
CA ALA A 223 51.12 40.11 14.19
C ALA A 223 50.12 40.59 13.12
N ASP A 224 50.60 40.98 11.93
CA ASP A 224 49.74 41.46 10.83
C ASP A 224 49.07 40.33 10.03
N ASP A 225 49.53 39.08 10.13
CA ASP A 225 48.95 37.96 9.36
C ASP A 225 47.83 37.19 10.10
N LEU A 226 47.51 37.54 11.35
CA LEU A 226 46.44 36.87 12.13
C LEU A 226 45.11 37.64 12.18
N GLN A 227 45.05 38.86 11.64
CA GLN A 227 43.78 39.61 11.48
C GLN A 227 43.10 39.38 10.12
N SER A 228 43.77 38.75 9.15
CA SER A 228 43.19 38.46 7.83
C SER A 228 42.40 37.13 7.77
N ALA A 229 42.47 36.28 8.79
CA ALA A 229 41.71 35.02 8.84
C ALA A 229 40.31 35.14 9.51
N SER A 230 39.83 36.36 9.77
CA SER A 230 38.52 36.60 10.41
C SER A 230 37.46 37.18 9.46
N ALA A 231 37.69 37.20 8.15
CA ALA A 231 36.67 37.62 7.19
C ALA A 231 36.61 36.65 5.99
N ASN A 232 35.54 35.86 5.96
CA ASN A 232 34.97 35.25 4.76
C ASN A 232 35.79 34.18 4.02
N ASP A 233 36.17 33.09 4.69
CA ASP A 233 36.27 31.81 3.99
C ASP A 233 35.13 30.90 4.46
N SER A 234 34.02 30.98 3.72
CA SER A 234 33.06 29.90 3.66
C SER A 234 33.82 28.64 3.29
N MET A 235 34.00 27.74 4.27
CA MET A 235 34.40 26.37 4.00
C MET A 235 33.28 25.74 3.17
N ILE A 236 33.41 25.85 1.85
CA ILE A 236 32.63 25.07 0.89
C ILE A 236 33.04 23.62 1.13
N ILE A 237 32.24 22.90 1.91
CA ILE A 237 32.27 21.44 1.89
C ILE A 237 31.71 21.07 0.52
N GLN A 238 32.59 20.85 -0.44
CA GLN A 238 32.22 20.18 -1.69
C GLN A 238 31.83 18.74 -1.33
N CYS A 239 30.52 18.50 -1.21
CA CYS A 239 29.96 17.16 -1.38
C CYS A 239 30.24 16.74 -2.83
N THR A 240 31.37 16.07 -3.05
CA THR A 240 31.56 15.27 -4.24
C THR A 240 31.03 13.87 -3.94
N ASP A 241 29.76 13.66 -4.29
CA ASP A 241 29.20 12.34 -4.51
C ASP A 241 30.03 11.66 -5.60
N HIS A 242 31.02 10.84 -5.24
CA HIS A 242 31.54 9.72 -6.04
C HIS A 242 32.41 8.82 -5.15
N THR A 243 31.77 7.99 -4.31
CA THR A 243 32.40 6.73 -3.90
C THR A 243 31.71 5.60 -4.63
N ILE A 244 32.20 5.35 -5.84
CA ILE A 244 32.06 4.08 -6.53
C ILE A 244 32.79 3.05 -5.65
N ILE A 245 32.05 2.04 -5.19
CA ILE A 245 32.60 0.84 -4.58
C ILE A 245 33.35 0.10 -5.68
N CYS A 246 34.69 0.12 -5.66
CA CYS A 246 35.55 -0.82 -6.38
C CYS A 246 36.94 -0.89 -5.73
N ARG A 247 37.24 -2.01 -5.06
CA ARG A 247 38.57 -2.66 -4.99
C ARG A 247 38.30 -4.15 -4.73
N THR A 248 38.36 -5.01 -5.74
CA THR A 248 39.53 -5.70 -6.34
C THR A 248 40.28 -6.60 -5.36
N ASP A 249 40.40 -7.85 -5.80
CA ASP A 249 40.91 -9.04 -5.13
C ASP A 249 42.40 -8.99 -4.69
N SER A 250 42.67 -9.73 -3.60
CA SER A 250 43.88 -10.55 -3.25
C SER A 250 45.27 -9.88 -3.10
N PRO A 251 46.32 -10.53 -2.50
CA PRO A 251 46.43 -11.85 -1.87
C PRO A 251 47.15 -11.89 -0.49
N SER A 252 46.93 -12.97 0.28
CA SER A 252 47.95 -13.79 0.98
C SER A 252 47.27 -14.94 1.71
#